data_AF-A0A7W1D8Y3-F1
#
_entry.id   AF-A0A7W1D8Y3-F1
#
_cell.length_a   1.000
_cell.length_b   1.000
_cell.length_c   1.000
_cell.angle_alpha   90.00
_cell.angle_beta   90.00
_cell.angle_gamma   90.00
#
_symmetry.space_group_name_H-M   'P 1'
#
loop_
_entity.id
_entity.type
_entity.pdbx_description
1 polymer ?
#
loop_
_entity_poly.entity_id
_entity_poly.type
_entity_poly.pdbx_seq_one_letter_code
_entity_poly.pdbx_strand_id
1 'polypeptide(L)'
;MKSNPSKISTKNAAWQRAKLLPCLIFLLLLPIIFFSNCSKNTEPEKVSVSDTGDAVINPNDLILAKNHGDNPAQYAVFSHSVKEHLNLDCAECHKREDNSINPKYAGHASCINCHFEQFVTENSPMCAVCHSNVKDAPAPMRDFPAQFNESFNMKFDHAAHLKPGARPVEGCATCHKPLRGGVALSIPAGIDSHSTCYTCHTPDLVVEGQNLGNCNTCHSIANYQRTPTTSATFNTSFSHAKHQQLNCTNCHTVRANAPQRQQVASPVVGMHTYGGGEMSCMSCHNDKIAFGERDFANCQRCHLGQNFNQVPQR
;
A
#
# COMPACT_ATOMS: atom_id res chain seq x y z
N MET A 1 68.05 13.71 -3.59
CA MET A 1 69.33 13.14 -3.14
C MET A 1 69.05 12.02 -2.15
N LYS A 2 69.55 10.79 -2.43
CA LYS A 2 69.76 9.61 -1.55
C LYS A 2 68.57 9.18 -0.65
N SER A 3 68.05 7.96 -0.70
CA SER A 3 68.76 6.69 -0.50
C SER A 3 67.95 5.47 -1.00
N ASN A 4 68.70 4.39 -1.23
CA ASN A 4 68.34 3.09 -1.81
C ASN A 4 67.72 2.12 -0.75
N PRO A 5 67.40 0.84 -1.04
CA PRO A 5 66.12 0.20 -0.68
C PRO A 5 66.29 -0.85 0.44
N SER A 6 65.19 -1.36 0.99
CA SER A 6 65.20 -2.53 1.86
C SER A 6 64.31 -3.66 1.34
N LYS A 7 64.87 -4.86 1.50
CA LYS A 7 64.48 -6.16 0.97
C LYS A 7 63.47 -6.88 1.89
N ILE A 8 62.59 -7.66 1.23
CA ILE A 8 62.17 -9.04 1.55
C ILE A 8 61.48 -9.31 2.90
N SER A 9 60.25 -9.81 2.87
CA SER A 9 59.92 -11.05 3.61
C SER A 9 58.64 -11.73 3.08
N THR A 10 58.85 -12.98 2.69
CA THR A 10 57.91 -13.99 2.19
C THR A 10 57.10 -14.63 3.30
N LYS A 11 55.78 -14.80 3.13
CA LYS A 11 55.02 -15.88 3.79
C LYS A 11 53.95 -16.48 2.87
N ASN A 12 54.35 -17.56 2.22
CA ASN A 12 53.66 -18.84 2.04
C ASN A 12 52.13 -18.82 1.84
N ALA A 13 51.73 -18.89 0.56
CA ALA A 13 50.48 -19.50 0.13
C ALA A 13 50.75 -20.97 -0.21
N ALA A 14 50.19 -21.90 0.57
CA ALA A 14 50.06 -23.31 0.20
C ALA A 14 49.13 -24.00 1.20
N TRP A 15 47.87 -24.26 0.81
CA TRP A 15 47.15 -25.48 1.22
C TRP A 15 46.27 -25.94 0.05
N GLN A 16 46.50 -27.20 -0.32
CA GLN A 16 45.99 -27.95 -1.46
C GLN A 16 44.53 -28.38 -1.22
N ARG A 17 43.62 -28.29 -2.20
CA ARG A 17 43.18 -29.31 -3.19
C ARG A 17 42.79 -30.71 -2.65
N ALA A 18 41.67 -31.19 -3.22
CA ALA A 18 41.12 -32.55 -3.29
C ALA A 18 40.31 -33.02 -2.06
N LYS A 19 39.12 -33.61 -2.20
CA LYS A 19 38.82 -34.80 -3.02
C LYS A 19 37.37 -34.86 -3.54
N LEU A 20 37.26 -35.37 -4.76
CA LEU A 20 36.08 -35.93 -5.42
C LEU A 20 36.08 -37.47 -5.26
N LEU A 21 34.89 -38.08 -5.48
CA LEU A 21 34.61 -39.42 -6.06
C LEU A 21 34.42 -40.66 -5.11
N PRO A 22 33.84 -41.82 -5.54
CA PRO A 22 32.40 -42.17 -5.69
C PRO A 22 32.02 -43.65 -5.24
N CYS A 23 30.85 -44.17 -5.69
CA CYS A 23 30.43 -45.60 -5.83
C CYS A 23 30.05 -46.38 -4.53
N LEU A 24 29.12 -47.35 -4.44
CA LEU A 24 28.54 -48.37 -5.35
C LEU A 24 27.20 -48.94 -4.78
N ILE A 25 26.21 -49.14 -5.67
CA ILE A 25 25.35 -50.33 -5.92
C ILE A 25 24.86 -51.24 -4.76
N PHE A 26 23.54 -51.42 -4.66
CA PHE A 26 22.92 -52.74 -4.44
C PHE A 26 21.58 -52.86 -5.19
N LEU A 27 21.44 -53.94 -5.94
CA LEU A 27 20.38 -54.31 -6.87
C LEU A 27 19.97 -55.75 -6.49
N LEU A 28 18.66 -56.08 -6.43
CA LEU A 28 18.03 -57.43 -6.51
C LEU A 28 16.51 -57.27 -6.21
N LEU A 29 15.62 -57.24 -7.22
CA LEU A 29 14.82 -58.33 -7.84
C LEU A 29 13.40 -58.59 -7.21
N LEU A 30 12.38 -57.99 -7.86
CA LEU A 30 11.04 -58.47 -8.33
C LEU A 30 10.39 -59.79 -7.79
N PRO A 31 9.03 -59.89 -7.68
CA PRO A 31 8.16 -59.99 -8.87
C PRO A 31 6.76 -59.33 -8.85
N ILE A 32 6.42 -58.78 -10.02
CA ILE A 32 5.19 -58.89 -10.83
C ILE A 32 3.93 -59.47 -10.13
N ILE A 33 2.89 -58.63 -10.00
CA ILE A 33 1.49 -59.04 -10.22
C ILE A 33 0.85 -58.07 -11.21
N PHE A 34 0.51 -58.62 -12.37
CA PHE A 34 -0.33 -58.06 -13.42
C PHE A 34 -1.81 -58.14 -12.99
N PHE A 35 -2.50 -57.01 -12.97
CA PHE A 35 -3.91 -56.88 -13.40
C PHE A 35 -4.02 -55.48 -14.02
N SER A 36 -3.89 -55.38 -15.34
CA SER A 36 -5.05 -55.23 -16.24
C SER A 36 -6.22 -54.52 -15.59
N ASN A 37 -6.27 -53.20 -15.75
CA ASN A 37 -7.47 -52.58 -16.30
C ASN A 37 -7.13 -51.30 -17.07
N CYS A 38 -7.16 -51.44 -18.39
CA CYS A 38 -7.47 -50.34 -19.30
C CYS A 38 -8.82 -49.76 -18.89
N SER A 39 -8.81 -48.61 -18.21
CA SER A 39 -10.02 -47.78 -18.18
C SER A 39 -10.13 -47.13 -19.56
N LYS A 40 -11.17 -47.53 -20.28
CA LYS A 40 -11.48 -47.07 -21.62
C LYS A 40 -11.59 -45.54 -21.63
N ASN A 41 -11.08 -44.94 -22.70
CA ASN A 41 -11.45 -43.60 -23.12
C ASN A 41 -12.97 -43.53 -23.24
N THR A 42 -13.63 -42.90 -22.28
CA THR A 42 -14.97 -42.35 -22.46
C THR A 42 -14.79 -40.93 -22.97
N GLU A 43 -15.34 -40.70 -24.15
CA GLU A 43 -15.67 -39.38 -24.69
C GLU A 43 -16.34 -38.52 -23.58
N PRO A 44 -16.24 -37.18 -23.62
CA PRO A 44 -16.99 -36.35 -22.69
C PRO A 44 -18.48 -36.60 -22.89
N GLU A 45 -19.05 -37.42 -22.00
CA GLU A 45 -20.47 -37.59 -21.84
C GLU A 45 -21.06 -36.19 -21.62
N LYS A 46 -22.01 -35.81 -22.48
CA LYS A 46 -22.88 -34.67 -22.22
C LYS A 46 -23.53 -34.94 -20.87
N VAL A 47 -23.06 -34.27 -19.83
CA VAL A 47 -23.78 -34.19 -18.55
C VAL A 47 -25.08 -33.46 -18.85
N SER A 48 -26.15 -34.24 -18.99
CA SER A 48 -27.50 -33.76 -18.80
C SER A 48 -27.60 -33.27 -17.36
N VAL A 49 -27.73 -31.96 -17.21
CA VAL A 49 -28.10 -31.33 -15.95
C VAL A 49 -29.51 -31.81 -15.60
N SER A 50 -29.61 -32.76 -14.67
CA SER A 50 -30.84 -33.05 -13.96
C SER A 50 -30.50 -33.47 -12.53
N ASP A 51 -31.04 -32.68 -11.61
CA ASP A 51 -31.39 -33.04 -10.23
C ASP A 51 -30.26 -33.27 -9.23
N THR A 52 -29.51 -32.19 -8.96
CA THR A 52 -29.07 -31.90 -7.60
C THR A 52 -29.68 -30.59 -7.15
N GLY A 53 -30.83 -30.71 -6.48
CA GLY A 53 -31.42 -29.72 -5.59
C GLY A 53 -31.27 -28.28 -6.03
N ASP A 54 -32.20 -27.83 -6.88
CA ASP A 54 -32.62 -26.44 -6.86
C ASP A 54 -32.87 -26.07 -5.40
N ALA A 55 -31.95 -25.30 -4.82
CA ALA A 55 -32.35 -24.39 -3.78
C ALA A 55 -33.34 -23.45 -4.48
N VAL A 56 -34.62 -23.83 -4.43
CA VAL A 56 -35.72 -22.93 -4.69
C VAL A 56 -35.51 -21.81 -3.69
N ILE A 57 -34.82 -20.76 -4.12
CA ILE A 57 -34.76 -19.51 -3.38
C ILE A 57 -36.23 -19.10 -3.28
N ASN A 58 -36.80 -19.25 -2.09
CA ASN A 58 -38.14 -18.82 -1.83
C ASN A 58 -38.18 -17.32 -2.19
N PRO A 59 -39.13 -16.83 -3.00
CA PRO A 59 -39.27 -15.40 -3.24
C PRO A 59 -39.43 -14.59 -1.93
N ASN A 60 -39.86 -15.25 -0.85
CA ASN A 60 -39.92 -14.69 0.50
C ASN A 60 -38.61 -14.82 1.31
N ASP A 61 -37.59 -15.55 0.84
CA ASP A 61 -36.23 -15.48 1.39
C ASP A 61 -35.45 -14.31 0.76
N LEU A 62 -35.93 -13.80 -0.39
CA LEU A 62 -35.65 -12.48 -0.92
C LEU A 62 -36.52 -11.41 -0.23
N ILE A 63 -36.84 -11.59 1.06
CA ILE A 63 -37.29 -10.46 1.89
C ILE A 63 -36.13 -9.50 1.94
N LEU A 64 -36.18 -8.56 0.99
CA LEU A 64 -35.86 -7.16 1.10
C LEU A 64 -35.48 -6.86 2.55
N ALA A 65 -34.18 -6.86 2.82
CA ALA A 65 -33.70 -6.07 3.92
C ALA A 65 -34.08 -4.63 3.55
N LYS A 66 -35.25 -4.19 4.02
CA LYS A 66 -35.78 -2.82 3.88
C LYS A 66 -34.91 -1.85 4.68
N ASN A 67 -33.60 -1.88 4.44
CA ASN A 67 -32.62 -1.07 5.12
C ASN A 67 -32.55 0.33 4.52
N HIS A 68 -32.93 0.46 3.26
CA HIS A 68 -33.61 1.64 2.75
C HIS A 68 -35.08 1.42 3.11
N GLY A 69 -35.66 1.99 4.16
CA GLY A 69 -37.08 1.79 4.50
C GLY A 69 -38.06 1.93 3.31
N ASP A 70 -39.36 1.76 3.54
CA ASP A 70 -40.41 1.71 2.50
C ASP A 70 -40.61 2.99 1.64
N ASN A 71 -39.69 3.95 1.71
CA ASN A 71 -39.72 5.18 0.93
C ASN A 71 -38.94 5.03 -0.40
N PRO A 72 -39.63 5.05 -1.56
CA PRO A 72 -38.99 4.95 -2.88
C PRO A 72 -37.89 6.00 -3.13
N ALA A 73 -37.96 7.17 -2.48
CA ALA A 73 -36.95 8.21 -2.63
C ALA A 73 -35.55 7.78 -2.17
N GLN A 74 -35.44 6.79 -1.28
CA GLN A 74 -34.15 6.31 -0.80
C GLN A 74 -33.36 5.53 -1.86
N TYR A 75 -34.03 5.03 -2.91
CA TYR A 75 -33.35 4.39 -4.03
C TYR A 75 -32.74 5.39 -5.02
N ALA A 76 -33.06 6.69 -4.92
CA ALA A 76 -32.50 7.72 -5.80
C ALA A 76 -31.02 8.07 -5.48
N VAL A 77 -30.53 7.67 -4.32
CA VAL A 77 -29.18 8.00 -3.84
C VAL A 77 -28.50 6.75 -3.32
N PHE A 78 -27.34 6.43 -3.90
CA PHE A 78 -26.51 5.34 -3.39
C PHE A 78 -25.78 5.75 -2.10
N SER A 79 -25.70 4.84 -1.14
CA SER A 79 -24.89 5.03 0.06
C SER A 79 -24.10 3.76 0.39
N HIS A 80 -22.81 3.96 0.66
CA HIS A 80 -21.92 2.90 1.13
C HIS A 80 -22.13 2.57 2.61
N SER A 81 -22.84 3.41 3.37
CA SER A 81 -23.07 3.23 4.81
C SER A 81 -24.13 2.16 5.14
N VAL A 82 -24.88 1.71 4.14
CA VAL A 82 -25.82 0.60 4.27
C VAL A 82 -25.04 -0.66 4.62
N LYS A 83 -25.51 -1.38 5.64
CA LYS A 83 -24.81 -2.55 6.21
C LYS A 83 -24.49 -3.61 5.16
N GLU A 84 -25.38 -3.83 4.21
CA GLU A 84 -25.24 -4.82 3.15
C GLU A 84 -24.19 -4.36 2.13
N HIS A 85 -24.22 -3.09 1.71
CA HIS A 85 -23.20 -2.51 0.84
C HIS A 85 -21.81 -2.52 1.46
N LEU A 86 -21.70 -2.28 2.77
CA LEU A 86 -20.44 -2.34 3.53
C LEU A 86 -19.74 -3.70 3.46
N ASN A 87 -20.50 -4.77 3.27
CA ASN A 87 -19.99 -6.14 3.26
C ASN A 87 -19.64 -6.63 1.85
N LEU A 88 -19.97 -5.86 0.81
CA LEU A 88 -19.60 -6.18 -0.56
C LEU A 88 -18.14 -5.80 -0.82
N ASP A 89 -17.49 -6.56 -1.71
CA ASP A 89 -16.19 -6.14 -2.23
C ASP A 89 -16.40 -4.89 -3.10
N CYS A 90 -15.50 -3.91 -2.95
CA CYS A 90 -15.59 -2.67 -3.70
C CYS A 90 -15.52 -2.93 -5.21
N ALA A 91 -14.78 -3.96 -5.62
CA ALA A 91 -14.60 -4.34 -7.02
C ALA A 91 -15.88 -4.84 -7.71
N GLU A 92 -16.91 -5.25 -6.95
CA GLU A 92 -18.22 -5.64 -7.50
C GLU A 92 -18.90 -4.47 -8.23
N CYS A 93 -18.66 -3.24 -7.76
CA CYS A 93 -19.24 -2.02 -8.33
C CYS A 93 -18.18 -1.11 -8.96
N HIS A 94 -16.98 -1.04 -8.37
CA HIS A 94 -15.86 -0.21 -8.80
C HIS A 94 -14.81 -1.05 -9.52
N LYS A 95 -15.14 -1.49 -10.74
CA LYS A 95 -14.29 -2.41 -11.48
C LYS A 95 -12.99 -1.74 -11.90
N ARG A 96 -11.87 -2.40 -11.60
CA ARG A 96 -10.53 -2.02 -12.06
C ARG A 96 -9.97 -3.15 -12.93
N GLU A 97 -9.71 -2.85 -14.19
CA GLU A 97 -9.22 -3.83 -15.19
C GLU A 97 -7.70 -3.70 -15.42
N ASP A 98 -7.13 -2.55 -15.07
CA ASP A 98 -5.73 -2.20 -15.26
C ASP A 98 -5.26 -1.29 -14.11
N ASN A 99 -4.08 -0.69 -14.23
CA ASN A 99 -3.56 0.22 -13.22
C ASN A 99 -4.10 1.67 -13.35
N SER A 100 -5.20 1.89 -14.07
CA SER A 100 -5.89 3.18 -14.10
C SER A 100 -6.35 3.58 -12.70
N ILE A 101 -6.18 4.85 -12.37
CA ILE A 101 -6.68 5.44 -11.12
C ILE A 101 -8.21 5.60 -11.11
N ASN A 102 -8.83 5.59 -12.28
CA ASN A 102 -10.27 5.75 -12.44
C ASN A 102 -10.91 4.37 -12.70
N PRO A 103 -11.69 3.83 -11.76
CA PRO A 103 -12.45 2.62 -11.99
C PRO A 103 -13.63 2.90 -12.93
N LYS A 104 -14.13 1.83 -13.56
CA LYS A 104 -15.25 1.91 -14.51
C LYS A 104 -16.53 1.35 -13.87
N TYR A 105 -17.68 1.82 -14.35
CA TYR A 105 -18.97 1.21 -14.01
C TYR A 105 -18.96 -0.29 -14.34
N ALA A 106 -19.45 -1.12 -13.42
CA ALA A 106 -19.65 -2.55 -13.63
C ALA A 106 -20.89 -2.88 -14.49
N GLY A 107 -21.67 -1.87 -14.88
CA GLY A 107 -22.92 -2.03 -15.63
C GLY A 107 -24.10 -2.42 -14.75
N HIS A 108 -25.30 -2.61 -15.33
CA HIS A 108 -26.51 -2.89 -14.54
C HIS A 108 -26.44 -4.21 -13.75
N ALA A 109 -25.70 -5.20 -14.25
CA ALA A 109 -25.63 -6.53 -13.64
C ALA A 109 -25.15 -6.50 -12.18
N SER A 110 -24.27 -5.56 -11.80
CA SER A 110 -23.78 -5.43 -10.42
C SER A 110 -24.89 -5.10 -9.41
N CYS A 111 -25.96 -4.46 -9.87
CA CYS A 111 -27.06 -4.03 -9.01
C CYS A 111 -28.31 -4.90 -9.21
N ILE A 112 -28.59 -5.38 -10.42
CA ILE A 112 -29.77 -6.21 -10.73
C ILE A 112 -29.84 -7.47 -9.86
N ASN A 113 -28.70 -8.09 -9.54
CA ASN A 113 -28.67 -9.34 -8.79
C ASN A 113 -29.27 -9.22 -7.37
N CYS A 114 -29.27 -8.02 -6.79
CA CYS A 114 -29.86 -7.75 -5.49
C CYS A 114 -31.10 -6.84 -5.57
N HIS A 115 -31.12 -5.89 -6.52
CA HIS A 115 -32.17 -4.88 -6.69
C HIS A 115 -33.04 -5.14 -7.93
N PHE A 116 -33.34 -6.40 -8.23
CA PHE A 116 -34.10 -6.79 -9.42
C PHE A 116 -35.45 -6.06 -9.50
N GLU A 117 -36.21 -6.02 -8.40
CA GLU A 117 -37.52 -5.38 -8.32
C GLU A 117 -37.44 -3.89 -8.68
N GLN A 118 -36.44 -3.18 -8.14
CA GLN A 118 -36.25 -1.77 -8.45
C GLN A 118 -35.79 -1.55 -9.90
N PHE A 119 -35.16 -2.53 -10.55
CA PHE A 119 -34.76 -2.42 -11.96
C PHE A 119 -35.93 -2.61 -12.92
N VAL A 120 -36.86 -3.50 -12.61
CA VAL A 120 -38.01 -3.80 -13.48
C VAL A 120 -39.21 -2.88 -13.24
N THR A 121 -39.22 -2.15 -12.12
CA THR A 121 -40.26 -1.18 -11.81
C THR A 121 -40.14 0.05 -12.71
N GLU A 122 -41.23 0.38 -13.40
CA GLU A 122 -41.30 1.56 -14.27
C GLU A 122 -41.02 2.84 -13.47
N ASN A 123 -40.22 3.75 -14.03
CA ASN A 123 -39.85 5.03 -13.41
C ASN A 123 -39.18 4.89 -12.03
N SER A 124 -38.49 3.78 -11.78
CA SER A 124 -37.73 3.57 -10.54
C SER A 124 -36.72 4.70 -10.29
N PRO A 125 -36.72 5.29 -9.08
CA PRO A 125 -35.73 6.30 -8.71
C PRO A 125 -34.28 5.79 -8.78
N MET A 126 -34.07 4.48 -8.72
CA MET A 126 -32.73 3.86 -8.79
C MET A 126 -31.97 4.19 -10.06
N CYS A 127 -32.66 4.39 -11.18
CA CYS A 127 -32.00 4.75 -12.43
C CYS A 127 -31.26 6.10 -12.33
N ALA A 128 -31.71 7.00 -11.43
CA ALA A 128 -31.10 8.31 -11.21
C ALA A 128 -29.74 8.24 -10.47
N VAL A 129 -29.41 7.09 -9.86
CA VAL A 129 -28.10 6.85 -9.24
C VAL A 129 -27.00 6.94 -10.30
N CYS A 130 -27.24 6.37 -11.48
CA CYS A 130 -26.24 6.33 -12.56
C CYS A 130 -26.57 7.30 -13.70
N HIS A 131 -27.85 7.53 -14.00
CA HIS A 131 -28.23 8.37 -15.14
C HIS A 131 -28.60 9.79 -14.70
N SER A 132 -28.21 10.78 -15.51
CA SER A 132 -28.68 12.16 -15.35
C SER A 132 -30.08 12.34 -15.93
N ASN A 133 -30.41 11.58 -16.98
CA ASN A 133 -31.74 11.45 -17.57
C ASN A 133 -31.89 10.04 -18.16
N VAL A 134 -33.05 9.42 -17.96
CA VAL A 134 -33.38 8.07 -18.46
C VAL A 134 -34.29 8.09 -19.68
N LYS A 135 -34.78 9.28 -20.08
CA LYS A 135 -35.67 9.45 -21.23
C LYS A 135 -34.92 9.54 -22.55
N ASP A 136 -33.64 9.84 -22.52
CA ASP A 136 -32.79 9.97 -23.70
C ASP A 136 -32.29 8.59 -24.17
N ALA A 137 -31.99 8.46 -25.46
CA ALA A 137 -31.43 7.25 -26.05
C ALA A 137 -30.13 7.59 -26.83
N PRO A 138 -28.94 7.22 -26.32
CA PRO A 138 -28.70 6.52 -25.06
C PRO A 138 -28.88 7.43 -23.83
N ALA A 139 -29.31 6.84 -22.71
CA ALA A 139 -29.48 7.56 -21.45
C ALA A 139 -28.11 8.04 -20.92
N PRO A 140 -27.88 9.37 -20.80
CA PRO A 140 -26.59 9.89 -20.34
C PRO A 140 -26.29 9.43 -18.90
N MET A 141 -25.08 8.90 -18.70
CA MET A 141 -24.57 8.52 -17.37
C MET A 141 -23.90 9.70 -16.69
N ARG A 142 -23.92 9.69 -15.35
CA ARG A 142 -23.14 10.58 -14.49
C ARG A 142 -21.68 10.14 -14.52
N ASP A 143 -20.78 11.06 -14.14
CA ASP A 143 -19.37 10.74 -14.00
C ASP A 143 -19.14 9.74 -12.87
N PHE A 144 -18.31 8.73 -13.13
CA PHE A 144 -18.03 7.64 -12.20
C PHE A 144 -16.55 7.43 -11.94
N PRO A 145 -16.19 7.17 -10.69
CA PRO A 145 -16.69 7.80 -9.47
C PRO A 145 -15.85 9.08 -9.25
N ALA A 146 -16.42 10.25 -9.53
CA ALA A 146 -15.67 11.49 -9.32
C ALA A 146 -15.70 11.93 -7.84
N GLN A 147 -16.80 11.66 -7.12
CA GLN A 147 -16.99 12.09 -5.74
C GLN A 147 -17.81 11.06 -4.95
N PHE A 148 -17.27 10.63 -3.82
CA PHE A 148 -17.99 9.82 -2.84
C PHE A 148 -18.71 10.74 -1.85
N ASN A 149 -19.94 10.38 -1.46
CA ASN A 149 -20.67 11.10 -0.41
C ASN A 149 -20.04 10.84 0.97
N GLU A 150 -19.52 9.63 1.16
CA GLU A 150 -18.84 9.21 2.38
C GLU A 150 -17.33 9.50 2.33
N SER A 151 -16.74 9.74 3.51
CA SER A 151 -15.29 9.78 3.66
C SER A 151 -14.71 8.37 3.79
N PHE A 152 -13.64 8.13 3.05
CA PHE A 152 -12.86 6.91 3.13
C PHE A 152 -11.47 7.23 3.67
N ASN A 153 -11.19 6.79 4.90
CA ASN A 153 -9.85 6.91 5.45
C ASN A 153 -8.92 5.90 4.77
N MET A 154 -7.66 6.28 4.58
CA MET A 154 -6.62 5.42 4.01
C MET A 154 -5.70 4.92 5.12
N LYS A 155 -5.47 3.62 5.16
CA LYS A 155 -4.50 2.97 6.05
C LYS A 155 -3.27 2.58 5.23
N PHE A 156 -2.10 2.89 5.78
CA PHE A 156 -0.82 2.49 5.24
C PHE A 156 0.11 2.10 6.39
N ASP A 157 0.87 1.03 6.21
CA ASP A 157 1.83 0.52 7.19
C ASP A 157 3.25 0.53 6.62
N HIS A 158 4.09 1.44 7.14
CA HIS A 158 5.49 1.53 6.72
C HIS A 158 6.30 0.27 7.04
N ALA A 159 6.05 -0.40 8.16
CA ALA A 159 6.81 -1.58 8.54
C ALA A 159 6.49 -2.76 7.60
N ALA A 160 5.23 -2.91 7.19
CA ALA A 160 4.82 -3.89 6.19
C ALA A 160 5.56 -3.67 4.85
N HIS A 161 5.67 -2.41 4.40
CA HIS A 161 6.34 -2.03 3.15
C HIS A 161 7.87 -1.95 3.25
N LEU A 162 8.47 -2.38 4.37
CA LEU A 162 9.91 -2.52 4.52
C LEU A 162 10.36 -3.97 4.70
N LYS A 163 9.41 -4.92 4.73
CA LYS A 163 9.71 -6.35 4.76
C LYS A 163 10.39 -6.81 3.46
N PRO A 164 11.21 -7.87 3.50
CA PRO A 164 11.74 -8.51 2.29
C PRO A 164 10.61 -8.84 1.31
N GLY A 165 10.80 -8.54 0.03
CA GLY A 165 9.80 -8.76 -1.03
C GLY A 165 8.71 -7.68 -1.15
N ALA A 166 8.47 -6.89 -0.10
CA ALA A 166 7.53 -5.76 -0.14
C ALA A 166 8.21 -4.40 -0.29
N ARG A 167 9.52 -4.34 -0.01
CA ARG A 167 10.28 -3.08 -0.02
C ARG A 167 10.44 -2.51 -1.43
N PRO A 168 10.04 -1.25 -1.67
CA PRO A 168 10.30 -0.57 -2.94
C PRO A 168 11.79 -0.45 -3.27
N VAL A 169 12.13 -0.49 -4.57
CA VAL A 169 13.52 -0.48 -5.06
C VAL A 169 14.29 0.76 -4.57
N GLU A 170 13.72 1.95 -4.72
CA GLU A 170 14.30 3.21 -4.25
C GLU A 170 13.98 3.51 -2.77
N GLY A 171 13.47 2.51 -2.05
CA GLY A 171 13.04 2.64 -0.66
C GLY A 171 12.05 3.78 -0.46
N CYS A 172 12.29 4.61 0.55
CA CYS A 172 11.43 5.74 0.92
C CYS A 172 11.22 6.73 -0.25
N ALA A 173 12.23 6.90 -1.11
CA ALA A 173 12.19 7.87 -2.21
C ALA A 173 11.20 7.49 -3.32
N THR A 174 10.76 6.23 -3.37
CA THR A 174 9.70 5.77 -4.28
C THR A 174 8.40 6.57 -4.08
N CYS A 175 8.07 6.88 -2.82
CA CYS A 175 6.82 7.55 -2.46
C CYS A 175 7.04 8.97 -1.95
N HIS A 176 8.15 9.22 -1.26
CA HIS A 176 8.45 10.49 -0.60
C HIS A 176 9.44 11.31 -1.43
N LYS A 177 9.10 12.57 -1.69
CA LYS A 177 9.96 13.55 -2.35
C LYS A 177 10.21 14.73 -1.42
N PRO A 178 11.40 15.35 -1.46
CA PRO A 178 11.66 16.58 -0.71
C PRO A 178 10.67 17.70 -1.07
N LEU A 179 10.14 18.38 -0.06
CA LEU A 179 9.24 19.54 -0.18
C LEU A 179 9.81 20.74 0.60
N ARG A 180 9.26 21.94 0.34
CA ARG A 180 9.52 23.18 1.11
C ARG A 180 11.02 23.46 1.32
N GLY A 181 11.78 23.57 0.22
CA GLY A 181 13.23 23.79 0.29
C GLY A 181 14.03 22.59 0.82
N GLY A 182 13.42 21.40 0.84
CA GLY A 182 14.03 20.16 1.28
C GLY A 182 13.88 19.88 2.77
N VAL A 183 13.14 20.67 3.54
CA VAL A 183 12.94 20.43 4.98
C VAL A 183 11.95 19.29 5.23
N ALA A 184 10.94 19.18 4.36
CA ALA A 184 9.83 18.26 4.49
C ALA A 184 9.91 17.13 3.48
N LEU A 185 9.15 16.05 3.72
CA LEU A 185 8.90 15.01 2.73
C LEU A 185 7.42 15.04 2.33
N SER A 186 7.13 14.80 1.05
CA SER A 186 5.76 14.64 0.56
C SER A 186 5.12 13.41 1.17
N ILE A 187 3.80 13.45 1.39
CA ILE A 187 3.01 12.25 1.63
C ILE A 187 2.09 12.11 0.42
N PRO A 188 2.11 10.98 -0.31
CA PRO A 188 1.16 10.76 -1.41
C PRO A 188 -0.27 10.94 -0.91
N ALA A 189 -1.06 11.76 -1.62
CA ALA A 189 -2.43 12.08 -1.26
C ALA A 189 -3.25 12.40 -2.51
N GLY A 190 -4.58 12.27 -2.38
CA GLY A 190 -5.52 12.48 -3.49
C GLY A 190 -5.70 11.24 -4.36
N ILE A 191 -6.52 11.36 -5.41
CA ILE A 191 -6.80 10.23 -6.31
C ILE A 191 -5.54 9.85 -7.11
N ASP A 192 -4.75 10.82 -7.53
CA ASP A 192 -3.53 10.61 -8.34
C ASP A 192 -2.48 9.77 -7.62
N SER A 193 -2.46 9.74 -6.29
CA SER A 193 -1.49 8.94 -5.54
C SER A 193 -1.69 7.43 -5.71
N HIS A 194 -2.85 6.99 -6.17
CA HIS A 194 -3.09 5.58 -6.50
C HIS A 194 -2.11 5.06 -7.54
N SER A 195 -1.66 5.89 -8.48
CA SER A 195 -0.64 5.49 -9.47
C SER A 195 0.65 4.96 -8.82
N THR A 196 1.03 5.51 -7.67
CA THR A 196 2.20 5.04 -6.91
C THR A 196 1.93 3.67 -6.28
N CYS A 197 0.75 3.47 -5.69
CA CYS A 197 0.36 2.20 -5.09
C CYS A 197 0.20 1.09 -6.14
N TYR A 198 -0.47 1.39 -7.25
CA TYR A 198 -0.80 0.45 -8.32
C TYR A 198 0.42 0.01 -9.13
N THR A 199 1.56 0.70 -9.00
CA THR A 199 2.83 0.23 -9.55
C THR A 199 3.19 -1.17 -9.04
N CYS A 200 2.83 -1.48 -7.78
CA CYS A 200 3.03 -2.80 -7.19
C CYS A 200 1.70 -3.54 -6.97
N HIS A 201 0.63 -2.84 -6.56
CA HIS A 201 -0.67 -3.43 -6.24
C HIS A 201 -1.63 -3.43 -7.44
N THR A 202 -1.37 -4.34 -8.38
CA THR A 202 -2.23 -4.53 -9.56
C THR A 202 -3.63 -5.06 -9.15
N PRO A 203 -4.66 -4.93 -10.02
CA PRO A 203 -6.03 -5.35 -9.70
C PRO A 203 -6.16 -6.83 -9.29
N ASP A 204 -5.29 -7.67 -9.83
CA ASP A 204 -5.26 -9.12 -9.67
C ASP A 204 -4.19 -9.59 -8.66
N LEU A 205 -3.50 -8.67 -7.98
CA LEU A 205 -2.47 -9.04 -7.02
C LEU A 205 -3.09 -9.70 -5.78
N VAL A 206 -2.89 -11.01 -5.66
CA VAL A 206 -3.26 -11.79 -4.48
C VAL A 206 -2.00 -12.25 -3.75
N VAL A 207 -1.90 -11.93 -2.46
CA VAL A 207 -0.81 -12.38 -1.57
C VAL A 207 -1.44 -13.07 -0.38
N GLU A 208 -1.04 -14.31 -0.10
CA GLU A 208 -1.56 -15.09 1.03
C GLU A 208 -3.11 -15.19 1.06
N GLY A 209 -3.73 -15.26 -0.13
CA GLY A 209 -5.18 -15.32 -0.28
C GLY A 209 -5.90 -13.97 -0.11
N GLN A 210 -5.18 -12.89 0.16
CA GLN A 210 -5.72 -11.54 0.22
C GLN A 210 -5.51 -10.80 -1.10
N ASN A 211 -6.59 -10.32 -1.71
CA ASN A 211 -6.50 -9.44 -2.87
C ASN A 211 -6.04 -8.04 -2.42
N LEU A 212 -4.76 -7.73 -2.66
CA LEU A 212 -4.17 -6.45 -2.32
C LEU A 212 -4.53 -5.35 -3.33
N GLY A 213 -5.15 -5.71 -4.45
CA GLY A 213 -5.73 -4.79 -5.41
C GLY A 213 -7.07 -4.20 -4.93
N ASN A 214 -7.75 -4.78 -3.95
CA ASN A 214 -9.06 -4.31 -3.52
C ASN A 214 -9.00 -2.99 -2.74
N CYS A 215 -10.00 -2.12 -2.97
CA CYS A 215 -10.05 -0.80 -2.34
C CYS A 215 -10.16 -0.90 -0.82
N ASN A 216 -10.93 -1.86 -0.29
CA ASN A 216 -11.13 -2.08 1.14
C ASN A 216 -9.88 -2.60 1.87
N THR A 217 -8.87 -3.10 1.16
CA THR A 217 -7.58 -3.47 1.74
C THR A 217 -6.87 -2.25 2.33
N CYS A 218 -7.01 -1.10 1.68
CA CYS A 218 -6.36 0.14 2.12
C CYS A 218 -7.36 1.14 2.70
N HIS A 219 -8.61 1.15 2.22
CA HIS A 219 -9.64 2.09 2.63
C HIS A 219 -10.69 1.50 3.58
N SER A 220 -11.22 2.35 4.45
CA SER A 220 -12.40 2.03 5.26
C SER A 220 -13.29 3.27 5.39
N ILE A 221 -14.61 3.10 5.48
CA ILE A 221 -15.53 4.21 5.74
C ILE A 221 -15.21 4.82 7.10
N ALA A 222 -14.57 5.98 7.07
CA ALA A 222 -14.08 6.69 8.23
C ALA A 222 -13.60 8.08 7.80
N ASN A 223 -13.58 9.00 8.76
CA ASN A 223 -13.07 10.35 8.52
C ASN A 223 -11.60 10.31 8.11
N TYR A 224 -11.27 11.00 7.03
CA TYR A 224 -9.89 11.18 6.60
C TYR A 224 -9.07 11.93 7.67
N GLN A 225 -7.99 11.32 8.12
CA GLN A 225 -7.08 11.92 9.09
C GLN A 225 -5.80 12.39 8.40
N ARG A 226 -5.73 13.69 8.09
CA ARG A 226 -4.53 14.27 7.47
C ARG A 226 -3.29 14.08 8.34
N THR A 227 -2.20 13.57 7.78
CA THR A 227 -0.92 13.47 8.47
C THR A 227 -0.09 14.74 8.21
N PRO A 228 0.50 15.38 9.24
CA PRO A 228 1.43 16.49 9.03
C PRO A 228 2.65 16.02 8.22
N THR A 229 3.02 16.77 7.19
CA THR A 229 4.22 16.51 6.37
C THR A 229 5.47 17.20 6.90
N THR A 230 5.30 18.01 7.96
CA THR A 230 6.36 18.83 8.54
C THR A 230 6.34 18.71 10.04
N SER A 231 7.54 18.71 10.63
CA SER A 231 7.73 19.03 12.03
C SER A 231 8.11 20.50 12.14
N ALA A 232 7.39 21.25 12.98
CA ALA A 232 7.65 22.68 13.20
C ALA A 232 9.07 22.93 13.72
N THR A 233 9.68 21.91 14.32
CA THR A 233 11.02 21.95 14.88
C THR A 233 12.12 22.13 13.81
N PHE A 234 11.89 21.76 12.55
CA PHE A 234 12.94 21.77 11.51
C PHE A 234 12.85 22.92 10.49
N ASN A 235 11.90 23.84 10.64
CA ASN A 235 11.47 24.75 9.58
C ASN A 235 12.52 25.75 9.04
N THR A 236 13.68 25.92 9.69
CA THR A 236 14.61 27.02 9.40
C THR A 236 16.08 26.63 9.24
N SER A 237 16.48 25.46 9.73
CA SER A 237 17.91 25.14 9.92
C SER A 237 18.34 23.77 9.42
N PHE A 238 17.43 23.02 8.83
CA PHE A 238 17.66 21.68 8.32
C PHE A 238 17.31 21.59 6.84
N SER A 239 17.95 20.68 6.10
CA SER A 239 17.60 20.39 4.70
C SER A 239 17.97 18.95 4.37
N HIS A 240 17.01 18.15 3.90
CA HIS A 240 17.25 16.81 3.36
C HIS A 240 18.19 16.84 2.16
N ALA A 241 18.15 17.87 1.32
CA ALA A 241 19.06 17.98 0.17
C ALA A 241 20.53 18.03 0.62
N LYS A 242 20.82 18.69 1.75
CA LYS A 242 22.17 18.70 2.34
C LYS A 242 22.55 17.39 3.05
N HIS A 243 21.58 16.51 3.31
CA HIS A 243 21.78 15.22 3.99
C HIS A 243 21.46 14.01 3.08
N GLN A 244 21.29 14.23 1.78
CA GLN A 244 20.84 13.21 0.83
C GLN A 244 21.84 12.05 0.63
N GLN A 245 23.08 12.21 1.07
CA GLN A 245 24.09 11.15 1.07
C GLN A 245 23.87 10.12 2.19
N LEU A 246 23.03 10.45 3.18
CA LEU A 246 22.61 9.54 4.24
C LEU A 246 21.37 8.78 3.77
N ASN A 247 21.26 7.53 4.22
CA ASN A 247 20.02 6.79 4.04
C ASN A 247 18.95 7.32 4.99
N CYS A 248 17.68 7.27 4.59
CA CYS A 248 16.57 7.74 5.42
C CYS A 248 16.58 7.07 6.81
N THR A 249 16.95 5.79 6.87
CA THR A 249 17.02 4.99 8.10
C THR A 249 18.15 5.40 9.05
N ASN A 250 19.11 6.22 8.60
CA ASN A 250 20.11 6.80 9.50
C ASN A 250 19.50 7.84 10.46
N CYS A 251 18.37 8.44 10.09
CA CYS A 251 17.71 9.47 10.89
C CYS A 251 16.29 9.08 11.32
N HIS A 252 15.56 8.37 10.46
CA HIS A 252 14.17 8.00 10.64
C HIS A 252 14.04 6.52 10.99
N THR A 253 13.48 6.25 12.18
CA THR A 253 13.15 4.88 12.59
C THR A 253 11.69 4.59 12.29
N VAL A 254 11.43 3.47 11.62
CA VAL A 254 10.06 2.97 11.44
C VAL A 254 9.64 2.14 12.66
N ARG A 255 8.52 2.52 13.26
CA ARG A 255 7.93 1.89 14.46
C ARG A 255 6.73 1.04 14.02
N ALA A 256 6.89 -0.28 14.05
CA ALA A 256 5.80 -1.20 13.76
C ALA A 256 4.65 -1.02 14.77
N ASN A 257 3.40 -1.19 14.31
CA ASN A 257 2.18 -1.08 15.12
C ASN A 257 1.94 0.28 15.79
N ALA A 258 2.71 1.31 15.45
CA ALA A 258 2.42 2.67 15.90
C ALA A 258 1.20 3.24 15.15
N PRO A 259 0.46 4.18 15.76
CA PRO A 259 -0.55 4.96 15.04
C PRO A 259 0.05 5.57 13.76
N GLN A 260 -0.72 5.68 12.67
CA GLN A 260 -0.21 6.07 11.35
C GLN A 260 0.66 7.35 11.35
N ARG A 261 0.31 8.34 12.19
CA ARG A 261 1.07 9.60 12.36
C ARG A 261 2.39 9.47 13.14
N GLN A 262 2.67 8.30 13.71
CA GLN A 262 3.80 8.00 14.59
C GLN A 262 4.64 6.82 14.09
N GLN A 263 4.31 6.24 12.93
CA GLN A 263 5.03 5.11 12.35
C GLN A 263 6.45 5.47 11.91
N VAL A 264 6.73 6.75 11.61
CA VAL A 264 8.06 7.20 11.22
C VAL A 264 8.53 8.26 12.21
N ALA A 265 9.57 7.94 12.97
CA ALA A 265 10.17 8.88 13.91
C ALA A 265 10.89 10.01 13.16
N SER A 266 10.85 11.21 13.73
CA SER A 266 11.69 12.33 13.30
C SER A 266 12.81 12.54 14.32
N PRO A 267 14.00 12.98 13.89
CA PRO A 267 15.02 13.39 14.85
C PRO A 267 14.49 14.49 15.78
N VAL A 268 15.02 14.56 16.99
CA VAL A 268 14.73 15.67 17.90
C VAL A 268 15.68 16.83 17.63
N VAL A 269 15.17 18.04 17.72
CA VAL A 269 16.00 19.25 17.60
C VAL A 269 16.53 19.59 18.99
N GLY A 270 17.52 18.81 19.41
CA GLY A 270 18.22 18.98 20.67
C GLY A 270 19.71 18.75 20.49
N MET A 271 20.49 19.82 20.70
CA MET A 271 21.96 19.75 20.78
C MET A 271 22.45 19.80 22.23
N HIS A 272 21.89 20.70 23.04
CA HIS A 272 22.41 20.99 24.39
C HIS A 272 21.61 20.33 25.53
N THR A 273 20.33 20.03 25.31
CA THR A 273 19.41 19.52 26.34
C THR A 273 19.09 18.03 26.18
N TYR A 274 19.85 17.32 25.35
CA TYR A 274 19.53 15.95 24.98
C TYR A 274 19.94 14.95 26.07
N GLY A 275 18.94 14.28 26.67
CA GLY A 275 19.10 13.34 27.79
C GLY A 275 19.32 11.87 27.41
N GLY A 276 19.58 11.55 26.13
CA GLY A 276 19.78 10.18 25.65
C GLY A 276 18.49 9.47 25.20
N GLY A 277 18.59 8.61 24.17
CA GLY A 277 17.54 7.69 23.70
C GLY A 277 16.99 7.90 22.28
N GLU A 278 16.86 9.14 21.78
CA GLU A 278 16.29 9.44 20.45
C GLU A 278 17.32 10.08 19.48
N MET A 279 17.25 9.83 18.17
CA MET A 279 18.20 10.45 17.22
C MET A 279 18.11 11.99 17.25
N SER A 280 19.23 12.70 17.36
CA SER A 280 19.27 14.17 17.30
C SER A 280 20.37 14.65 16.36
N CYS A 281 20.43 15.96 16.12
CA CYS A 281 21.53 16.57 15.36
C CYS A 281 22.90 16.23 15.99
N MET A 282 23.00 16.15 17.33
CA MET A 282 24.25 15.91 18.08
C MET A 282 24.77 14.48 17.90
N SER A 283 23.90 13.56 17.47
CA SER A 283 24.33 12.20 17.15
C SER A 283 25.40 12.17 16.03
N CYS A 284 25.44 13.19 15.16
CA CYS A 284 26.46 13.35 14.12
C CYS A 284 27.26 14.67 14.22
N HIS A 285 26.63 15.77 14.63
CA HIS A 285 27.26 17.08 14.77
C HIS A 285 28.04 17.21 16.09
N ASN A 286 29.11 16.41 16.24
CA ASN A 286 29.82 16.18 17.50
C ASN A 286 31.36 16.25 17.38
N ASP A 287 31.86 16.93 16.34
CA ASP A 287 33.28 17.05 16.00
C ASP A 287 33.99 15.73 15.65
N LYS A 288 33.25 14.62 15.52
CA LYS A 288 33.76 13.33 15.06
C LYS A 288 33.24 12.95 13.68
N ILE A 289 31.93 13.15 13.45
CA ILE A 289 31.28 12.79 12.18
C ILE A 289 31.08 14.05 11.32
N ALA A 290 30.52 15.10 11.92
CA ALA A 290 30.36 16.41 11.31
C ALA A 290 30.74 17.51 12.31
N PHE A 291 30.71 18.77 11.87
CA PHE A 291 30.96 19.94 12.73
C PHE A 291 30.11 19.87 14.00
N GLY A 292 30.72 20.16 15.16
CA GLY A 292 30.07 20.13 16.47
C GLY A 292 30.37 21.36 17.30
N GLU A 293 30.36 21.19 18.62
CA GLU A 293 30.40 22.27 19.61
C GLU A 293 31.78 22.92 19.81
N ARG A 294 32.87 22.30 19.33
CA ARG A 294 34.23 22.84 19.53
C ARG A 294 34.51 24.10 18.73
N ASP A 295 33.80 24.32 17.63
CA ASP A 295 33.91 25.52 16.80
C ASP A 295 32.61 26.32 16.84
N PHE A 296 32.57 27.30 17.76
CA PHE A 296 31.43 28.17 17.97
C PHE A 296 31.05 29.02 16.74
N ALA A 297 31.94 29.19 15.76
CA ALA A 297 31.58 29.86 14.51
C ALA A 297 30.53 29.05 13.72
N ASN A 298 30.48 27.72 13.93
CA ASN A 298 29.52 26.84 13.26
C ASN A 298 28.10 26.91 13.85
N CYS A 299 27.89 27.54 15.00
CA CYS A 299 26.56 27.70 15.60
C CYS A 299 25.59 28.43 14.65
N GLN A 300 26.11 29.38 13.85
CA GLN A 300 25.33 30.13 12.87
C GLN A 300 24.80 29.28 11.70
N ARG A 301 25.31 28.05 11.54
CA ARG A 301 24.80 27.11 10.53
C ARG A 301 23.38 26.63 10.86
N CYS A 302 23.02 26.65 12.14
CA CYS A 302 21.73 26.16 12.63
C CYS A 302 20.94 27.21 13.43
N HIS A 303 21.59 28.25 13.96
CA HIS A 303 20.94 29.29 14.73
C HIS A 303 20.99 30.61 13.96
N LEU A 304 19.85 31.30 13.88
CA LEU A 304 19.72 32.55 13.15
C LEU A 304 19.36 33.67 14.14
N GLY A 305 20.10 34.78 14.10
CA GLY A 305 19.87 35.97 14.93
C GLY A 305 20.93 36.23 16.01
N GLN A 306 20.86 37.41 16.63
CA GLN A 306 21.86 37.97 17.53
C GLN A 306 22.06 37.17 18.85
N ASN A 307 21.10 36.31 19.23
CA ASN A 307 21.10 35.56 20.50
C ASN A 307 21.18 34.04 20.33
N PHE A 308 21.58 33.53 19.15
CA PHE A 308 21.50 32.10 18.81
C PHE A 308 20.11 31.48 19.03
N ASN A 309 19.05 32.28 18.94
CA ASN A 309 17.70 31.74 19.00
C ASN A 309 17.45 30.87 17.74
N GLN A 310 16.71 29.79 17.89
CA GLN A 310 16.02 29.22 16.74
C GLN A 310 14.97 30.24 16.30
N VAL A 311 14.81 30.45 14.99
CA VAL A 311 13.79 31.38 14.49
C VAL A 311 12.44 30.98 15.07
N PRO A 312 11.62 31.93 15.58
CA PRO A 312 10.31 31.60 16.13
C PRO A 312 9.48 30.81 15.11
N GLN A 313 8.82 29.75 15.59
CA GLN A 313 7.89 28.97 14.78
C GLN A 313 6.75 29.90 14.34
N ARG A 314 6.67 30.18 13.03
CA ARG A 314 5.49 30.81 12.40
C ARG A 314 4.49 29.74 11.99
#